data_AF-A0A2G9YID7-F1
#
_entry.id   AF-A0A2G9YID7-F1
#
_cell.length_a   1.000
_cell.length_b   1.000
_cell.length_c   1.000
_cell.angle_alpha   90.00
_cell.angle_beta   90.00
_cell.angle_gamma   90.00
#
_symmetry.space_group_name_H-M   'P 1'
#
loop_
_entity.id
_entity.type
_entity.pdbx_description
1 polymer ?
#
loop_
_entity_poly.entity_id
_entity_poly.type
_entity_poly.pdbx_seq_one_letter_code
_entity_poly.pdbx_strand_id
1 'polypeptide(L)'
;MKIITKFWIGLAVLIILSPIGLILPEHFKAGSAWGEWGADEMQKLAGYVPNGLKRLSILWNAPMPDYAVKGWEEKGLLYLIFAYIISAIVGIGLIVLVAMGIGRLLSKKEF
;
A
#
# COMPACT_ATOMS: atom_id res chain seq x y z
N MET A 1 -29.64 -19.96 -5.74
CA MET A 1 -28.33 -20.44 -6.24
C MET A 1 -27.75 -19.58 -7.37
N LYS A 2 -28.50 -19.21 -8.42
CA LYS A 2 -27.97 -18.44 -9.58
C LYS A 2 -27.31 -17.09 -9.24
N ILE A 3 -27.82 -16.37 -8.23
CA ILE A 3 -27.23 -15.09 -7.77
C ILE A 3 -25.82 -15.29 -7.21
N ILE A 4 -25.63 -16.35 -6.41
CA ILE A 4 -24.36 -16.68 -5.77
C ILE A 4 -23.33 -17.06 -6.83
N THR A 5 -23.72 -17.87 -7.82
CA THR A 5 -22.85 -18.24 -8.95
C THR A 5 -22.43 -17.02 -9.77
N LYS A 6 -23.36 -16.11 -10.10
CA LYS A 6 -23.04 -14.87 -10.83
C LYS A 6 -22.10 -13.96 -10.04
N PHE A 7 -22.30 -13.86 -8.72
CA PHE A 7 -21.42 -13.12 -7.83
C PHE A 7 -19.99 -13.68 -7.86
N TRP A 8 -19.83 -15.00 -7.72
CA TRP A 8 -18.50 -15.64 -7.77
C TRP A 8 -17.82 -15.49 -9.12
N ILE A 9 -18.57 -15.57 -10.23
CA ILE A 9 -18.03 -15.29 -11.56
C ILE A 9 -17.54 -13.84 -11.64
N GLY A 10 -18.33 -12.87 -11.17
CA GLY A 10 -17.92 -11.47 -11.13
C GLY A 10 -16.66 -11.26 -10.29
N LEU A 11 -16.58 -11.89 -9.12
CA LEU A 11 -15.41 -11.81 -8.26
C LEU A 11 -14.17 -12.43 -8.92
N ALA A 12 -14.31 -13.59 -9.57
CA ALA A 12 -13.22 -14.22 -10.30
C ALA A 12 -12.70 -13.33 -11.44
N VAL A 13 -13.60 -12.68 -12.18
CA VAL A 13 -13.23 -11.71 -13.21
C VAL A 13 -12.45 -10.54 -12.59
N LEU A 14 -12.92 -9.97 -11.48
CA LEU A 14 -12.21 -8.87 -10.80
C LEU A 14 -10.82 -9.28 -10.30
N ILE A 15 -10.65 -10.51 -9.79
CA ILE A 15 -9.35 -11.04 -9.38
C ILE A 15 -8.38 -11.13 -10.57
N ILE A 16 -8.88 -11.56 -11.73
CA ILE A 16 -8.05 -11.67 -12.95
C ILE A 16 -7.71 -10.28 -13.51
N LEU A 17 -8.62 -9.31 -13.37
CA LEU A 17 -8.39 -7.94 -13.84
C LEU A 17 -7.53 -7.10 -12.88
N SER A 18 -7.46 -7.43 -11.59
CA SER A 18 -6.67 -6.65 -10.61
C SER A 18 -5.18 -6.46 -10.97
N PRO A 19 -4.42 -7.47 -11.47
CA PRO A 19 -3.02 -7.26 -11.85
C PRO A 19 -2.83 -6.30 -13.03
N ILE A 20 -3.88 -6.03 -13.82
CA ILE A 20 -3.80 -5.09 -14.95
C ILE A 20 -3.44 -3.68 -14.47
N GLY A 21 -3.89 -3.29 -13.26
CA GLY A 21 -3.57 -1.99 -12.66
C GLY A 21 -2.09 -1.80 -12.31
N LEU A 22 -1.32 -2.89 -12.26
CA LEU A 22 0.14 -2.89 -12.06
C LEU A 22 0.88 -3.08 -13.39
N ILE A 23 0.43 -4.05 -14.20
CA ILE A 23 1.10 -4.44 -15.44
C ILE A 23 1.04 -3.33 -16.49
N LEU A 24 -0.10 -2.65 -16.66
CA LEU A 24 -0.20 -1.60 -17.69
C LEU A 24 0.69 -0.40 -17.38
N PRO A 25 0.68 0.19 -16.17
CA PRO A 25 1.58 1.29 -15.86
C PRO A 25 3.06 0.93 -16.01
N GLU A 26 3.46 -0.27 -15.60
CA GLU A 26 4.83 -0.77 -15.76
C GLU A 26 5.19 -0.93 -17.24
N HIS A 27 4.34 -1.58 -18.04
CA HIS A 27 4.59 -1.85 -19.45
C HIS A 27 4.65 -0.57 -20.30
N PHE A 28 3.76 0.39 -20.04
CA PHE A 28 3.70 1.66 -20.77
C PHE A 28 4.56 2.76 -20.14
N LYS A 29 5.31 2.47 -19.06
CA LYS A 29 6.08 3.44 -18.28
C LYS A 29 5.24 4.66 -17.85
N ALA A 30 3.97 4.41 -17.53
CA ALA A 30 3.01 5.46 -17.15
C ALA A 30 3.14 5.91 -15.68
N GLY A 31 4.16 5.41 -14.97
CA GLY A 31 4.42 5.71 -13.56
C GLY A 31 3.82 4.67 -12.62
N SER A 32 3.39 5.13 -11.46
CA SER A 32 2.93 4.29 -10.34
C SER A 32 1.61 3.57 -10.62
N ALA A 33 1.34 2.54 -9.81
CA ALA A 33 0.15 1.72 -9.92
C ALA A 33 -1.14 2.56 -9.84
N TRP A 34 -2.18 2.10 -10.53
CA TRP A 34 -3.46 2.79 -10.53
C TRP A 34 -4.03 2.88 -9.10
N GLY A 35 -4.16 4.09 -8.57
CA GLY A 35 -4.64 4.35 -7.22
C GLY A 35 -3.55 4.54 -6.16
N GLU A 36 -2.28 4.34 -6.49
CA GLU A 36 -1.15 4.52 -5.57
C GLU A 36 -0.42 5.87 -5.76
N TRP A 37 -1.09 6.86 -6.34
CA TRP A 37 -0.45 8.13 -6.70
C TRP A 37 -0.16 9.03 -5.49
N GLY A 38 1.09 9.48 -5.40
CA GLY A 38 1.55 10.54 -4.51
C GLY A 38 1.30 11.95 -5.05
N ALA A 39 1.60 12.96 -4.22
CA ALA A 39 1.46 14.38 -4.59
C ALA A 39 2.29 14.74 -5.84
N ASP A 40 3.53 14.25 -5.92
CA ASP A 40 4.43 14.53 -7.05
C ASP A 40 3.94 13.89 -8.36
N GLU A 41 3.33 12.73 -8.27
CA GLU A 41 2.76 12.03 -9.43
C GLU A 41 1.49 12.70 -9.91
N MET A 42 0.63 13.15 -8.99
CA MET A 42 -0.55 13.96 -9.34
C MET A 42 -0.15 15.26 -10.04
N GLN A 43 0.93 15.91 -9.60
CA GLN A 43 1.45 17.09 -10.29
C GLN A 43 1.90 16.77 -11.73
N LYS A 44 2.51 15.60 -11.96
CA LYS A 44 2.96 15.16 -13.30
C LYS A 44 1.80 14.74 -14.20
N LEU A 45 0.81 14.02 -13.66
CA LEU A 45 -0.31 13.45 -14.41
C LEU A 45 -1.44 14.47 -14.66
N ALA A 46 -1.81 15.23 -13.64
CA ALA A 46 -2.95 16.16 -13.69
C ALA A 46 -2.53 17.63 -13.84
N GLY A 47 -1.24 17.96 -13.71
CA GLY A 47 -0.74 19.34 -13.77
C GLY A 47 -0.99 20.15 -12.49
N TYR A 48 -1.59 19.54 -11.45
CA TYR A 48 -1.78 20.17 -10.14
C TYR A 48 -1.89 19.12 -9.03
N VAL A 49 -1.63 19.54 -7.79
CA VAL A 49 -1.83 18.70 -6.59
C VAL A 49 -3.13 19.12 -5.89
N PRO A 50 -4.10 18.20 -5.69
CA PRO A 50 -5.31 18.50 -4.91
C PRO A 50 -4.97 19.00 -3.50
N ASN A 51 -5.65 20.04 -3.03
CA ASN A 51 -5.37 20.67 -1.73
C ASN A 51 -5.45 19.70 -0.54
N GLY A 52 -6.40 18.76 -0.57
CA GLY A 52 -6.50 17.71 0.46
C GLY A 52 -5.28 16.80 0.48
N LEU A 53 -4.84 16.34 -0.70
CA LEU A 53 -3.65 15.51 -0.85
C LEU A 53 -2.40 16.25 -0.36
N LYS A 54 -2.24 17.52 -0.74
CA LYS A 54 -1.11 18.36 -0.31
C LYS A 54 -1.03 18.54 1.21
N ARG A 55 -2.17 18.68 1.89
CA ARG A 55 -2.19 18.81 3.36
C ARG A 55 -1.86 17.49 4.05
N LEU A 56 -2.41 16.39 3.55
CA LEU A 56 -2.22 15.06 4.13
C LEU A 56 -0.81 14.51 3.89
N SER A 57 -0.22 14.78 2.73
CA SER A 57 1.14 14.30 2.38
C SER A 57 2.23 14.90 3.28
N ILE A 58 2.00 16.08 3.87
CA ILE A 58 2.94 16.71 4.79
C ILE A 58 2.84 16.10 6.20
N LEU A 59 1.66 15.59 6.58
CA LEU A 59 1.40 15.08 7.93
C LEU A 59 2.08 13.74 8.22
N TRP A 60 2.31 12.93 7.18
CA TRP A 60 2.87 11.60 7.35
C TRP A 60 3.87 11.29 6.24
N ASN A 61 5.12 11.04 6.64
CA ASN A 61 6.14 10.47 5.77
C ASN A 61 6.38 9.03 6.23
N ALA A 62 6.23 8.07 5.30
CA ALA A 62 6.47 6.68 5.61
C ALA A 62 7.93 6.49 6.09
N PRO A 63 8.18 5.81 7.23
CA PRO A 63 9.53 5.58 7.74
C PRO A 63 10.41 4.79 6.77
N MET A 64 9.78 3.91 5.99
CA MET A 64 10.41 3.07 4.98
C MET A 64 9.56 3.15 3.70
N PRO A 65 9.80 4.15 2.84
CA PRO A 65 9.11 4.25 1.55
C PRO A 65 9.45 3.03 0.69
N ASP A 66 8.47 2.61 -0.13
CA ASP A 66 8.58 1.48 -1.06
C ASP A 66 9.04 0.15 -0.43
N TYR A 67 8.91 0.03 0.91
CA TYR A 67 9.37 -1.13 1.68
C TYR A 67 10.87 -1.44 1.46
N ALA A 68 11.64 -0.42 1.04
CA ALA A 68 13.04 -0.55 0.67
C ALA A 68 13.96 -0.10 1.80
N VAL A 69 15.04 -0.85 2.01
CA VAL A 69 16.12 -0.44 2.89
C VAL A 69 17.10 0.42 2.08
N LYS A 70 17.33 1.66 2.51
CA LYS A 70 18.27 2.57 1.84
C LYS A 70 19.62 1.89 1.60
N GLY A 71 20.09 1.93 0.36
CA GLY A 71 21.35 1.31 -0.08
C GLY A 71 21.26 -0.19 -0.40
N TRP A 72 20.07 -0.80 -0.33
CA TRP A 72 19.83 -2.18 -0.83
C TRP A 72 19.18 -2.21 -2.21
N GLU A 73 18.67 -1.08 -2.70
CA GLU A 73 18.05 -0.95 -4.03
C GLU A 73 18.98 -1.35 -5.17
N GLU A 74 20.28 -1.03 -5.05
CA GLU A 74 21.30 -1.37 -6.05
C GLU A 74 21.83 -2.81 -5.92
N LYS A 75 21.47 -3.54 -4.85
CA LYS A 75 22.03 -4.87 -4.54
C LYS A 75 21.30 -6.03 -5.23
N GLY A 76 20.26 -5.74 -6.01
CA GLY A 76 19.52 -6.69 -6.83
C GLY A 76 18.25 -7.25 -6.19
N LEU A 77 17.48 -8.01 -6.99
CA LEU A 77 16.10 -8.44 -6.67
C LEU A 77 15.98 -9.21 -5.34
N LEU A 78 16.95 -10.05 -5.00
CA LEU A 78 16.90 -10.82 -3.76
C LEU A 78 16.87 -9.91 -2.52
N TYR A 79 17.68 -8.85 -2.52
CA TYR A 79 17.73 -7.90 -1.40
C TYR A 79 16.42 -7.09 -1.28
N LEU A 80 15.80 -6.75 -2.41
CA LEU A 80 14.49 -6.10 -2.42
C LEU A 80 13.40 -7.00 -1.82
N ILE A 81 13.39 -8.29 -2.18
CA ILE A 81 12.44 -9.27 -1.61
C ILE A 81 12.67 -9.41 -0.10
N PHE A 82 13.92 -9.51 0.34
CA PHE A 82 14.24 -9.59 1.77
C PHE A 82 13.84 -8.32 2.53
N ALA A 83 14.13 -7.14 1.98
CA ALA A 83 13.71 -5.86 2.56
C ALA A 83 12.19 -5.78 2.70
N TYR A 84 11.46 -6.18 1.65
CA TYR A 84 10.00 -6.24 1.65
C TYR A 84 9.44 -7.16 2.75
N ILE A 85 9.97 -8.38 2.86
CA ILE A 85 9.54 -9.36 3.88
C ILE A 85 9.83 -8.83 5.28
N ILE A 86 11.02 -8.28 5.51
CA ILE A 86 11.41 -7.71 6.81
C ILE A 86 10.48 -6.54 7.16
N SER A 87 10.22 -5.64 6.21
CA SER A 87 9.31 -4.52 6.40
C SER A 87 7.90 -5.00 6.76
N ALA A 88 7.42 -6.08 6.13
CA ALA A 88 6.12 -6.66 6.45
C ALA A 88 6.08 -7.23 7.88
N ILE A 89 7.12 -7.97 8.30
CA ILE A 89 7.21 -8.52 9.66
C ILE A 89 7.22 -7.39 10.70
N VAL A 90 8.02 -6.35 10.47
CA VAL A 90 8.10 -5.18 11.37
C VAL A 90 6.76 -4.46 11.43
N GLY A 91 6.12 -4.22 10.28
CA GLY A 91 4.81 -3.57 10.20
C GLY A 91 3.73 -4.34 10.96
N ILE A 92 3.63 -5.66 10.74
CA ILE A 92 2.68 -6.54 11.45
C ILE A 92 2.97 -6.51 12.95
N GLY A 93 4.23 -6.65 13.36
CA GLY A 93 4.63 -6.60 14.77
C GLY A 93 4.21 -5.30 15.45
N LEU A 94 4.45 -4.15 14.80
CA LEU A 94 4.03 -2.84 15.31
C LEU A 94 2.50 -2.73 15.43
N ILE A 95 1.75 -3.18 14.43
CA ILE A 95 0.28 -3.17 14.47
C ILE A 95 -0.23 -4.00 15.64
N VAL A 96 0.29 -5.22 15.83
CA VAL A 96 -0.09 -6.10 16.93
C VAL A 96 0.21 -5.44 18.28
N LEU A 97 1.41 -4.88 18.45
CA LEU A 97 1.81 -4.20 19.69
C LEU A 97 0.91 -3.01 20.01
N VAL A 98 0.60 -2.16 19.03
CA VAL A 98 -0.29 -1.01 19.20
C VAL A 98 -1.71 -1.47 19.51
N ALA A 99 -2.24 -2.45 18.78
CA ALA A 99 -3.58 -2.98 19.02
C ALA A 99 -3.72 -3.59 20.43
N MET A 100 -2.73 -4.38 20.86
CA MET A 100 -2.69 -4.93 22.22
C MET A 100 -2.55 -3.84 23.28
N GLY A 101 -1.72 -2.82 23.02
CA GLY A 101 -1.54 -1.67 23.91
C GLY A 101 -2.84 -0.89 24.12
N ILE A 102 -3.52 -0.53 23.03
CA ILE A 102 -4.83 0.13 23.06
C ILE A 102 -5.86 -0.75 23.76
N GLY A 103 -5.93 -2.04 23.42
CA GLY A 103 -6.84 -2.99 24.05
C GLY A 103 -6.66 -3.07 25.57
N ARG A 104 -5.41 -3.13 26.05
CA ARG A 104 -5.10 -3.12 27.49
C ARG A 104 -5.48 -1.81 28.17
N LEU A 105 -5.31 -0.67 27.50
CA LEU A 105 -5.69 0.64 28.05
C LEU A 105 -7.21 0.80 28.14
N LEU A 106 -7.95 0.35 27.12
CA LEU A 106 -9.42 0.43 27.09
C LEU A 106 -10.08 -0.59 28.02
N SER A 107 -9.52 -1.80 28.15
CA SER A 107 -10.03 -2.85 29.05
C SER A 107 -9.84 -2.53 30.53
N LYS A 108 -9.00 -1.55 30.89
CA LYS A 108 -8.78 -1.13 32.29
C LYS A 108 -9.86 -0.19 32.85
N LYS A 109 -10.94 0.06 32.11
CA LYS A 109 -12.01 1.02 32.48
C LYS A 109 -13.29 0.40 33.04
N GLU A 110 -13.25 -0.84 33.49
CA GLU A 110 -14.31 -1.41 34.33
C GLU A 110 -13.83 -1.48 35.78
N PHE A 111 -13.99 -0.36 36.50
CA PHE A 111 -14.00 -0.29 37.97
C PHE A 111 -15.06 0.73 38.39
#